data_AF-A0A150N7Q5-F1
#
_entry.id   AF-A0A150N7Q5-F1
#
_cell.length_a   1.000
_cell.length_b   1.000
_cell.length_c   1.000
_cell.angle_alpha   90.00
_cell.angle_beta   90.00
_cell.angle_gamma   90.00
#
_symmetry.space_group_name_H-M   'P 1'
#
loop_
_entity.id
_entity.type
_entity.pdbx_description
1 polymer ?
#
loop_
_entity_poly.entity_id
_entity_poly.type
_entity_poly.pdbx_seq_one_letter_code
_entity_poly.pdbx_strand_id
1 'polypeptide(L)' 'MARYQYDAWGNILSQSGALADENSYRYAGYQYNNETGLYYLIARYYHPTHGVFLSFDPDPGDAE' A
#
# COMPACT_ATOMS: atom_id res chain seq x y z
N MET A 1 -9.92 -12.22 -12.75
CA MET A 1 -9.66 -12.15 -11.29
C MET A 1 -8.19 -11.83 -11.05
N ALA A 2 -7.85 -11.28 -9.88
CA ALA A 2 -6.48 -10.99 -9.46
C ALA A 2 -6.22 -11.65 -8.09
N ARG A 3 -5.02 -12.19 -7.89
CA ARG A 3 -4.58 -12.79 -6.62
C ARG A 3 -3.17 -12.35 -6.30
N TYR A 4 -2.94 -12.01 -5.04
CA TYR A 4 -1.67 -11.51 -4.55
C TYR A 4 -1.26 -12.26 -3.27
N GLN A 5 0.04 -12.42 -3.08
CA GLN A 5 0.66 -12.84 -1.83
C GLN A 5 1.55 -11.71 -1.36
N TYR A 6 1.45 -11.38 -0.07
CA TYR A 6 2.22 -10.31 0.55
C TYR A 6 3.03 -10.86 1.72
N ASP A 7 4.15 -10.20 2.04
CA ASP A 7 4.71 -10.29 3.39
C ASP A 7 3.84 -9.47 4.38
N ALA A 8 4.21 -9.45 5.66
CA ALA A 8 3.42 -8.71 6.65
C ALA A 8 3.50 -7.17 6.52
N TRP A 9 4.42 -6.65 5.69
CA TRP A 9 4.66 -5.22 5.44
C TRP A 9 4.04 -4.78 4.10
N GLY A 10 3.35 -5.68 3.41
CA GLY A 10 2.67 -5.39 2.15
C GLY A 10 3.58 -5.45 0.92
N ASN A 11 4.81 -5.98 1.00
CA ASN A 11 5.59 -6.23 -0.21
C ASN A 11 4.97 -7.42 -0.98
N ILE A 12 4.83 -7.28 -2.30
CA ILE A 12 4.27 -8.34 -3.16
C ILE A 12 5.30 -9.45 -3.33
N LEU A 13 5.03 -10.63 -2.76
CA LEU A 13 5.84 -11.84 -2.94
C LEU A 13 5.50 -12.56 -4.25
N SER A 14 4.21 -12.55 -4.62
CA SER A 14 3.76 -13.04 -5.92
C SER A 14 2.39 -12.44 -6.29
N GLN A 15 2.13 -12.34 -7.60
CA GLN A 15 0.84 -11.93 -8.14
C GLN A 15 0.45 -12.80 -9.34
N SER A 16 -0.85 -13.00 -9.54
CA SER A 16 -1.39 -13.84 -10.62
C SER A 16 -2.81 -13.45 -11.03
N GLY A 17 -3.18 -13.81 -12.25
CA GLY A 17 -4.50 -13.54 -12.84
C GLY A 17 -4.52 -12.34 -13.78
N ALA A 18 -5.43 -12.36 -14.74
CA ALA A 18 -5.48 -11.41 -15.85
C ALA A 18 -5.66 -9.94 -15.43
N LEU A 19 -6.17 -9.66 -14.23
CA LEU A 19 -6.42 -8.31 -13.74
C LEU A 19 -5.41 -7.88 -12.65
N ALA A 20 -4.32 -8.63 -12.45
CA ALA A 20 -3.35 -8.33 -11.38
C ALA A 20 -2.63 -7.00 -11.62
N ASP A 21 -2.21 -6.73 -12.85
CA ASP A 21 -1.50 -5.48 -13.16
C ASP A 21 -2.45 -4.27 -13.23
N GLU A 22 -3.71 -4.49 -13.62
CA GLU A 22 -4.73 -3.44 -13.75
C GLU A 22 -5.37 -3.02 -12.41
N ASN A 23 -5.45 -3.94 -11.43
CA ASN A 23 -6.14 -3.66 -10.19
C ASN A 23 -5.31 -2.72 -9.28
N SER A 24 -5.80 -1.49 -9.15
CA SER A 24 -5.20 -0.44 -8.32
C SER A 24 -5.39 -0.68 -6.82
N TYR A 25 -6.33 -1.50 -6.38
CA TYR A 25 -6.56 -1.78 -4.95
C TYR A 25 -5.93 -3.10 -4.53
N ARG A 26 -5.01 -3.06 -3.57
CA ARG A 26 -4.14 -4.19 -3.21
C ARG A 26 -4.11 -4.41 -1.70
N TYR A 27 -2.92 -4.55 -1.11
CA TYR A 27 -2.70 -4.82 0.31
C TYR A 27 -3.61 -3.96 1.19
N ALA A 28 -4.32 -4.61 2.12
CA ALA A 28 -5.28 -3.98 3.05
C ALA A 28 -6.34 -3.05 2.40
N GLY A 29 -6.61 -3.21 1.09
CA GLY A 29 -7.53 -2.36 0.34
C GLY A 29 -6.97 -0.99 -0.04
N TYR A 30 -5.67 -0.76 0.12
CA TYR A 30 -5.04 0.51 -0.23
C TYR A 30 -4.78 0.62 -1.74
N GLN A 31 -4.74 1.86 -2.22
CA GLN A 31 -4.43 2.14 -3.62
C GLN A 31 -2.92 1.99 -3.84
N TYR A 32 -2.52 1.09 -4.73
CA TYR A 32 -1.12 0.81 -5.03
C TYR A 32 -0.69 1.53 -6.31
N ASN A 33 0.41 2.26 -6.22
CA ASN A 33 1.05 2.88 -7.38
C ASN A 33 2.18 1.97 -7.88
N ASN A 34 2.01 1.38 -9.08
CA ASN A 34 2.97 0.45 -9.68
C ASN A 34 4.34 1.10 -10.00
N GLU A 35 4.37 2.41 -10.28
CA GLU A 35 5.60 3.12 -10.66
C GLU A 35 6.51 3.37 -9.46
N THR A 36 5.92 3.59 -8.28
CA THR A 36 6.64 3.95 -7.05
C THR A 36 6.71 2.82 -6.04
N GLY A 37 5.84 1.82 -6.14
CA GLY A 37 5.71 0.74 -5.15
C GLY A 37 5.07 1.19 -3.83
N LEU A 38 4.41 2.35 -3.82
CA LEU A 38 3.80 2.93 -2.61
C LEU A 38 2.32 2.62 -2.51
N TYR A 39 1.82 2.58 -1.28
CA TYR A 39 0.39 2.51 -0.96
C TYR A 39 -0.14 3.88 -0.53
N TYR A 40 -1.22 4.34 -1.14
CA TYR A 40 -1.95 5.53 -0.72
C TYR A 40 -3.09 5.15 0.23
N LEU A 41 -3.00 5.69 1.45
CA LEU A 41 -3.93 5.47 2.56
C LEU A 41 -4.85 6.67 2.79
N ILE A 42 -5.26 7.37 1.72
CA ILE A 42 -6.09 8.59 1.73
C ILE A 42 -5.39 9.83 2.32
N ALA A 43 -4.67 9.68 3.43
CA ALA A 43 -3.97 10.76 4.10
C ALA A 43 -2.46 10.72 3.87
N ARG A 44 -1.89 9.54 3.64
CA ARG A 44 -0.44 9.31 3.61
C ARG A 44 -0.04 8.26 2.59
N TYR A 45 1.19 8.37 2.10
CA TYR A 45 1.86 7.30 1.36
C TYR A 45 2.66 6.41 2.31
N TYR A 46 2.46 5.10 2.19
CA TYR A 46 3.17 4.06 2.94
C TYR A 46 4.17 3.34 2.03
N HIS A 47 5.39 3.17 2.53
CA HIS A 47 6.50 2.51 1.84
C HIS A 47 6.71 1.08 2.38
N PRO A 48 6.21 0.04 1.69
CA PRO A 48 6.19 -1.33 2.22
C PRO A 48 7.59 -1.91 2.45
N THR A 49 8.57 -1.54 1.62
CA THR A 49 9.96 -2.04 1.77
C THR A 49 10.65 -1.50 3.02
N HIS A 50 10.27 -0.29 3.48
CA HIS A 50 10.86 0.34 4.66
C HIS A 50 9.95 0.23 5.89
N GLY A 51 8.68 -0.13 5.70
CA GLY A 51 7.70 -0.24 6.77
C GLY A 51 7.29 1.11 7.39
N VAL A 52 7.42 2.23 6.66
CA VAL A 52 7.17 3.59 7.18
C VAL A 52 6.28 4.42 6.28
N PHE A 53 5.63 5.44 6.86
CA PHE A 53 4.96 6.50 6.11
C PHE A 53 5.97 7.56 5.63
N LEU A 54 5.70 8.15 4.47
CA LEU A 54 6.53 9.22 3.91
C LEU A 54 6.27 10.61 4.53
N SER A 55 5.25 10.73 5.37
CA SER A 55 4.90 11.96 6.07
C SER A 55 4.46 11.65 7.50
N PHE A 56 4.54 12.68 8.35
CA PHE A 56 3.89 12.66 9.66
C PHE A 56 2.38 12.49 9.52
N ASP A 57 1.73 12.06 10.61
CA ASP A 57 0.28 12.05 10.67
C ASP A 57 -0.24 13.50 10.52
N PRO A 58 -1.18 13.76 9.59
CA PRO A 58 -1.76 15.09 9.45
C PRO A 58 -2.66 15.46 10.62
N ASP A 59 -3.15 14.48 11.39
CA ASP A 59 -3.87 14.69 12.62
C ASP A 59 -2.89 14.53 13.81
N PRO A 60 -2.54 15.61 14.52
CA PRO A 60 -1.63 15.52 15.66
C PRO A 60 -2.26 14.85 16.90
N GLY A 61 -3.55 14.48 16.84
CA GLY A 61 -4.34 14.07 18.00
C GLY A 61 -4.75 15.25 18.89
N ASP A 62 -5.48 14.95 19.96
CA ASP A 62 -5.79 15.94 20.99
C ASP A 62 -4.52 16.37 21.74
N ALA A 63 -4.35 17.67 21.92
CA ALA A 63 -3.39 18.21 22.85
C ALA A 63 -3.99 18.13 24.26
N GLU A 64 -3.39 17.32 25.13
CA GLU A 64 -3.71 17.35 26.58
C GLU A 64 -3.38 18.71 27.22
#